data_AF-A0A258CQ86-F1
#
_entry.id   AF-A0A258CQ86-F1
#
_cell.length_a   1.000
_cell.length_b   1.000
_cell.length_c   1.000
_cell.angle_alpha   90.00
_cell.angle_beta   90.00
_cell.angle_gamma   90.00
#
_symmetry.space_group_name_H-M   'P 1'
#
loop_
_entity.id
_entity.type
_entity.pdbx_description
1 polymer ?
#
loop_
_entity_poly.entity_id
_entity_poly.type
_entity_poly.pdbx_seq_one_letter_code
_entity_poly.pdbx_strand_id
1 'polypeptide(L)' 'EAGLELPHPRLLERAFALVPLLEIAPDIAIDGVRAADALAGLDQSGIVRLP' A
#
# COMPACT_ATOMS: atom_id res chain seq x y z
N GLU A 1 -2.56 15.22 22.19
CA GLU A 1 -3.23 14.17 21.40
C GLU A 1 -2.22 13.12 20.99
N ALA A 2 -2.50 11.85 21.24
CA ALA A 2 -1.67 10.72 20.84
C ALA A 2 -2.56 9.73 20.09
N GLY A 3 -2.20 9.39 18.85
CA GLY A 3 -3.02 8.51 18.00
C GLY A 3 -2.88 8.73 16.49
N LEU A 4 -2.06 9.70 16.05
CA LEU A 4 -1.74 9.87 14.63
C LEU A 4 -0.33 9.37 14.35
N GLU A 5 -0.23 8.37 13.48
CA GLU A 5 1.03 7.85 12.98
C GLU A 5 1.03 7.92 11.45
N LEU A 6 1.99 8.68 10.89
CA LEU A 6 2.17 8.86 9.47
C LEU A 6 3.65 8.63 9.09
N PRO A 7 3.93 7.86 8.03
CA PRO A 7 2.99 6.97 7.33
C PRO A 7 2.44 5.89 8.28
N HIS A 8 1.30 5.27 7.93
CA HIS A 8 0.74 4.22 8.77
C HIS A 8 1.74 3.05 8.89
N PRO A 9 2.07 2.55 10.10
CA PRO A 9 3.21 1.66 10.34
C PRO A 9 3.17 0.33 9.57
N ARG A 10 1.96 -0.16 9.27
CA ARG A 10 1.72 -1.40 8.49
C ARG A 10 1.14 -1.16 7.10
N LEU A 11 1.34 0.04 6.52
CA LEU A 11 0.82 0.33 5.18
C LEU A 11 1.41 -0.61 4.14
N LEU A 12 2.72 -0.85 4.21
CA LEU A 12 3.48 -1.72 3.29
C LEU A 12 3.15 -3.21 3.41
N GLU A 13 2.35 -3.63 4.40
CA GLU A 13 1.93 -5.01 4.62
C GLU A 13 0.53 -5.32 4.05
N ARG A 14 -0.17 -4.31 3.53
CA ARG A 14 -1.60 -4.40 3.20
C ARG A 14 -1.86 -4.24 1.71
N ALA A 15 -2.00 -5.37 1.01
CA ALA A 15 -2.26 -5.37 -0.43
C ALA A 15 -3.51 -4.53 -0.80
N PHE A 16 -4.61 -4.63 -0.04
CA PHE A 16 -5.83 -3.85 -0.32
C PHE A 16 -5.63 -2.33 -0.21
N ALA A 17 -4.59 -1.86 0.49
CA ALA A 17 -4.24 -0.46 0.58
C ALA A 17 -3.25 -0.07 -0.54
N LEU A 18 -2.28 -0.95 -0.84
CA LEU A 18 -1.25 -0.69 -1.85
C LEU A 18 -1.77 -0.78 -3.29
N VAL A 19 -2.66 -1.74 -3.60
CA VAL A 19 -3.22 -1.92 -4.95
C VAL A 19 -3.89 -0.64 -5.47
N PRO A 20 -4.91 -0.06 -4.79
CA PRO A 20 -5.52 1.18 -5.26
C PRO A 20 -4.58 2.40 -5.18
N LEU A 21 -3.62 2.41 -4.26
CA LEU A 21 -2.63 3.49 -4.17
C LEU A 21 -1.72 3.54 -5.40
N LEU A 22 -1.27 2.38 -5.88
CA LEU A 22 -0.41 2.27 -7.05
C LEU A 22 -1.14 2.59 -8.36
N GLU A 23 -2.48 2.47 -8.42
CA GLU A 23 -3.26 2.93 -9.57
C GLU A 23 -3.14 4.44 -9.79
N ILE A 24 -3.01 5.22 -8.70
CA ILE A 24 -2.97 6.69 -8.75
C ILE A 24 -1.56 7.26 -8.58
N ALA A 25 -0.63 6.49 -7.99
CA ALA A 25 0.73 6.92 -7.70
C ALA A 25 1.73 5.75 -7.90
N PRO A 26 2.02 5.36 -9.15
CA PRO A 26 2.77 4.13 -9.45
C PRO A 26 4.23 4.14 -8.95
N ASP A 27 4.83 5.33 -8.81
CA ASP A 27 6.22 5.51 -8.39
C ASP A 27 6.37 5.90 -6.91
N ILE A 28 5.30 5.81 -6.11
CA ILE A 28 5.34 6.23 -4.70
C ILE A 28 6.31 5.39 -3.88
N ALA A 29 7.12 6.08 -3.08
CA ALA A 29 7.97 5.48 -2.05
C ALA A 29 7.45 5.86 -0.66
N ILE A 30 7.35 4.88 0.23
CA ILE A 30 6.93 5.05 1.62
C ILE A 30 8.13 4.62 2.47
N ASP A 31 8.66 5.55 3.26
CA ASP A 31 9.90 5.37 4.04
C ASP A 31 11.07 4.80 3.22
N GLY A 32 11.20 5.26 1.96
CA GLY A 32 12.25 4.84 1.04
C GLY A 32 12.01 3.49 0.35
N VAL A 33 10.93 2.77 0.69
CA VAL A 33 10.53 1.54 0.02
C VAL A 33 9.53 1.85 -1.10
N ARG A 34 9.79 1.39 -2.32
CA ARG A 34 8.79 1.52 -3.40
C ARG A 34 7.58 0.67 -3.07
N ALA A 35 6.39 1.25 -3.13
CA ALA A 35 5.15 0.53 -2.83
C ALA A 35 4.94 -0.68 -3.76
N ALA A 36 5.42 -0.60 -5.00
CA ALA A 36 5.40 -1.72 -5.95
C ALA A 36 6.26 -2.91 -5.49
N ASP A 37 7.44 -2.65 -4.92
CA ASP A 37 8.33 -3.71 -4.41
C ASP A 37 7.73 -4.39 -3.18
N ALA A 38 7.08 -3.62 -2.30
CA ALA A 38 6.35 -4.16 -1.16
C ALA A 38 5.15 -5.02 -1.60
N LEU A 39 4.36 -4.55 -2.56
CA LEU A 39 3.20 -5.28 -3.08
C LEU A 39 3.58 -6.62 -3.72
N ALA A 40 4.76 -6.72 -4.34
CA ALA A 40 5.23 -7.94 -5.00
C ALA A 40 5.32 -9.17 -4.07
N GLY A 41 5.44 -8.94 -2.75
CA GLY A 41 5.50 -10.00 -1.74
C GLY A 41 4.17 -10.35 -1.07
N LEU A 42 3.06 -9.70 -1.45
CA LEU A 42 1.77 -9.84 -0.76
C LEU A 42 0.75 -10.64 -1.57
N ASP A 43 -0.13 -11.35 -0.87
CA ASP A 43 -1.31 -11.96 -1.50
C ASP A 43 -2.29 -10.87 -1.94
N GLN A 44 -2.68 -10.94 -3.21
CA GLN A 44 -3.64 -10.03 -3.84
C GLN A 44 -4.98 -10.72 -4.11
N SER A 45 -5.13 -11.98 -3.70
CA SER A 45 -6.38 -12.73 -3.85
C SER A 45 -7.53 -12.00 -3.17
N GLY A 46 -8.69 -11.98 -3.83
CA GLY A 46 -9.89 -11.28 -3.34
C GLY A 46 -9.89 -9.76 -3.49
N ILE A 47 -8.79 -9.15 -3.97
CA ILE A 47 -8.80 -7.73 -4.35
C ILE A 47 -9.37 -7.61 -5.76
N VAL A 48 -10.60 -7.11 -5.86
CA VAL A 48 -11.33 -6.99 -7.11
C VAL A 48 -11.77 -5.55 -7.34
N ARG A 49 -11.68 -5.10 -8.60
CA ARG A 49 -12.23 -3.81 -9.01
C ARG A 49 -13.75 -3.91 -9.06
N LEU A 50 -14.43 -2.97 -8.39
CA LEU A 50 -15.88 -2.87 -8.43
C LEU A 50 -16.34 -2.22 -9.75
N PRO A 51 -17.55 -2.57 -10.24
CA PRO A 51 -18.14 -1.95 -11.43
C PRO A 51 -18.43 -0.47 -11.25
#